data_AF-A0A8H4UE84-F1
#
_entry.id   AF-A0A8H4UE84-F1
#
_cell.length_a   1.000
_cell.length_b   1.000
_cell.length_c   1.000
_cell.angle_alpha   90.00
_cell.angle_beta   90.00
_cell.angle_gamma   90.00
#
_symmetry.space_group_name_H-M   'P 1'
#
loop_
_entity.id
_entity.type
_entity.pdbx_description
1 polymer ?
#
loop_
_entity_poly.entity_id
_entity_poly.type
_entity_poly.pdbx_seq_one_letter_code
_entity_poly.pdbx_strand_id
1 'polypeptide(L)'
;MAAPTTLPALLTSLTQSLSSALEVTPKLAAIEHQKDGISLLDVKNELLLSYLQNLVFLILLKLRNSKTDAENTDEDDSELDESVRSKLVELRLYLERGARPLEEKLRFSIDRFLRTADDAEREKKAREMRAKEPESEEDDSDDEETSHKPGDLSAAPKFGKLVDDVAARAAKGDEGAAGVYRPPKRDKQVMDGPQRRDRERRPNKSHTMDEFVTSELSAAPLAEPSIGTTIVQGGRKMKTDAQRKEEAERRDYEEMNFTRLPKESKKDRAQKAKQSGRSSRMQFGGEEWHDLGEGVNRIDRLTRRKESRGGGVRALLEKSRKRGRDTTDGPRGDGMAPGIGERFQKRVKVLEGGRRDRGKGR
;
A
#
# COMPACT_ATOMS: atom_id res chain seq x y z
N MET A 1 35.00 -14.40 -17.96
CA MET A 1 36.00 -13.98 -18.96
C MET A 1 36.20 -12.48 -18.83
N ALA A 2 37.44 -12.00 -18.72
CA ALA A 2 37.73 -10.58 -18.59
C ALA A 2 37.30 -9.85 -19.87
N ALA A 3 36.51 -8.79 -19.73
CA ALA A 3 36.07 -7.98 -20.87
C ALA A 3 37.31 -7.30 -21.50
N PRO A 4 37.50 -7.39 -22.83
CA PRO A 4 38.60 -6.69 -23.49
C PRO A 4 38.39 -5.17 -23.34
N THR A 5 39.35 -4.48 -22.73
CA THR A 5 39.23 -3.05 -22.37
C THR A 5 39.73 -2.09 -23.45
N THR A 6 40.30 -2.59 -24.55
CA THR A 6 40.81 -1.76 -25.64
C THR A 6 39.75 -1.57 -26.72
N LEU A 7 39.58 -0.33 -27.21
CA LEU A 7 38.64 0.03 -28.27
C LEU A 7 38.68 -0.88 -29.51
N PRO A 8 39.84 -1.26 -30.09
CA PRO A 8 39.86 -2.16 -31.24
C PRO A 8 39.36 -3.58 -30.91
N ALA A 9 39.61 -4.07 -29.70
CA ALA A 9 39.13 -5.38 -29.26
C ALA A 9 37.61 -5.36 -28.99
N LEU A 10 37.05 -4.23 -28.56
CA LEU A 10 35.60 -4.03 -28.44
C LEU A 10 34.92 -3.96 -29.80
N LEU A 11 35.52 -3.27 -30.78
CA LEU A 11 34.98 -3.20 -32.14
C LEU A 11 34.98 -4.56 -32.83
N THR A 12 36.05 -5.34 -32.71
CA THR A 12 36.11 -6.71 -33.26
C THR A 12 35.08 -7.64 -32.62
N SER A 13 34.93 -7.59 -31.29
CA SER A 13 33.88 -8.31 -30.57
C SER A 13 32.47 -7.91 -31.02
N LEU A 14 32.22 -6.61 -31.23
CA LEU A 14 30.94 -6.10 -31.74
C LEU A 14 30.69 -6.57 -33.18
N THR A 15 31.69 -6.56 -34.05
CA THR A 15 31.52 -7.06 -35.42
C THR A 15 31.23 -8.56 -35.46
N GLN A 16 31.86 -9.34 -34.58
CA GLN A 16 31.64 -10.79 -34.46
C GLN A 16 30.24 -11.10 -33.89
N SER A 17 29.75 -10.29 -32.94
CA SER A 17 28.41 -10.47 -32.41
C SER A 17 27.33 -10.08 -33.42
N LEU A 18 27.55 -9.03 -34.21
CA LEU A 18 26.64 -8.65 -35.30
C LEU A 18 26.61 -9.68 -36.43
N SER A 19 27.76 -10.23 -36.85
CA SER A 19 27.78 -11.27 -37.88
C SER A 19 27.05 -12.53 -37.42
N SER A 20 27.28 -12.95 -36.17
CA SER A 20 26.56 -14.08 -35.56
C SER A 20 25.04 -13.82 -35.46
N ALA A 21 24.64 -12.61 -35.08
CA ALA A 21 23.22 -12.24 -35.04
C ALA A 21 22.55 -12.29 -36.44
N LEU A 22 23.23 -11.79 -37.48
CA LEU A 22 22.73 -11.81 -38.85
C LEU A 22 22.48 -13.24 -39.36
N GLU A 23 23.32 -14.21 -39.00
CA GLU A 23 23.13 -15.62 -39.37
C GLU A 23 21.94 -16.29 -38.67
N VAL A 24 21.54 -15.80 -37.49
CA VAL A 24 20.47 -16.38 -36.67
C VAL A 24 19.10 -15.74 -36.97
N THR A 25 19.07 -14.45 -37.32
CA THR A 25 17.82 -13.73 -37.65
C THR A 25 16.90 -14.42 -38.69
N PRO A 26 17.38 -14.96 -39.83
CA PRO A 26 16.49 -15.62 -40.78
C PRO A 26 15.91 -16.94 -40.25
N LYS A 27 16.58 -17.57 -39.27
CA LYS A 27 16.12 -18.82 -38.64
C LYS A 27 15.01 -18.58 -37.63
N LEU A 28 14.95 -17.39 -37.03
CA LEU A 28 13.88 -16.99 -36.10
C LEU A 28 12.55 -16.76 -36.83
N ALA A 29 12.58 -16.25 -38.07
CA ALA A 29 11.38 -16.05 -38.88
C ALA A 29 10.70 -17.36 -39.31
N ALA A 30 11.43 -18.50 -39.25
CA ALA A 30 10.90 -19.82 -39.54
C ALA A 30 10.24 -20.49 -38.32
N ILE A 31 10.30 -19.88 -37.14
CA ILE A 31 9.60 -20.38 -35.95
C ILE A 31 8.13 -19.94 -36.09
N GLU A 32 7.24 -20.89 -36.39
CA GLU A 32 5.81 -20.63 -36.48
C GLU A 32 5.27 -20.07 -35.16
N HIS A 33 4.52 -18.97 -35.25
CA HIS A 33 3.79 -18.43 -34.12
C HIS A 33 2.69 -19.42 -33.73
N GLN A 34 2.46 -19.62 -32.43
CA GLN A 34 1.45 -20.57 -31.96
C GLN A 34 0.06 -20.18 -32.51
N LYS A 35 -0.72 -21.18 -32.95
CA LYS A 35 -2.03 -20.98 -33.58
C LYS A 35 -3.08 -20.40 -32.62
N ASP A 36 -2.85 -20.54 -31.32
CA ASP A 36 -3.77 -20.12 -30.26
C ASP A 36 -3.26 -18.88 -29.53
N GLY A 37 -3.42 -17.73 -30.18
CA GLY A 37 -3.22 -16.41 -29.57
C GLY A 37 -1.77 -16.03 -29.26
N ILE A 38 -1.56 -14.74 -29.00
CA ILE A 38 -0.25 -14.19 -28.69
C ILE A 38 0.10 -14.58 -27.25
N SER A 39 1.06 -15.49 -27.07
CA SER A 39 1.55 -15.89 -25.76
C SER A 39 2.20 -14.70 -25.05
N LEU A 40 2.01 -14.56 -23.73
CA LEU A 40 2.72 -13.55 -22.93
C LEU A 40 4.24 -13.69 -23.09
N LEU A 41 4.72 -14.92 -23.27
CA LEU A 41 6.13 -15.20 -23.49
C LEU A 41 6.62 -14.61 -24.82
N ASP A 42 5.82 -14.74 -25.87
CA ASP A 42 6.17 -14.21 -27.20
C ASP A 42 6.18 -12.68 -27.16
N VAL A 43 5.17 -12.04 -26.54
CA VAL A 43 5.17 -10.58 -26.32
C VAL A 43 6.40 -10.13 -25.53
N LYS A 44 6.77 -10.87 -24.47
CA LYS A 44 7.95 -10.53 -23.67
C LYS A 44 9.23 -10.65 -24.48
N ASN A 45 9.37 -11.70 -25.28
CA ASN A 45 10.53 -11.91 -26.14
C ASN A 45 10.63 -10.82 -27.22
N GLU A 46 9.50 -10.44 -27.84
CA GLU A 46 9.44 -9.33 -28.81
C GLU A 46 9.79 -7.99 -28.17
N LEU A 47 9.25 -7.68 -26.99
CA LEU A 47 9.56 -6.45 -26.25
C LEU A 47 11.04 -6.38 -25.85
N LEU A 48 11.62 -7.51 -25.41
CA LEU A 48 13.04 -7.59 -25.08
C LEU A 48 13.92 -7.45 -26.33
N LEU A 49 13.52 -8.04 -27.45
CA LEU A 49 14.24 -7.89 -28.73
C LEU A 49 14.20 -6.43 -29.19
N SER A 50 13.04 -5.80 -29.17
CA SER A 50 12.87 -4.37 -29.47
C SER A 50 13.70 -3.48 -28.54
N TYR A 51 13.77 -3.82 -27.24
CA TYR A 51 14.59 -3.10 -26.28
C TYR A 51 16.08 -3.21 -26.61
N LEU A 52 16.57 -4.42 -26.92
CA LEU A 52 17.95 -4.65 -27.32
C LEU A 52 18.30 -3.95 -28.63
N GLN A 53 17.40 -3.96 -29.62
CA GLN A 53 17.59 -3.27 -30.89
C GLN A 53 17.75 -1.75 -30.68
N ASN A 54 16.87 -1.13 -29.89
CA ASN A 54 16.96 0.30 -29.59
C ASN A 54 18.20 0.64 -28.75
N LEU A 55 18.65 -0.27 -27.87
CA LEU A 55 19.88 -0.12 -27.11
C LEU A 55 21.12 -0.16 -28.02
N VAL A 56 21.20 -1.15 -28.93
CA VAL A 56 22.28 -1.24 -29.91
C VAL A 56 22.27 -0.01 -30.82
N PHE A 57 21.10 0.46 -31.25
CA PHE A 57 20.97 1.68 -32.04
C PHE A 57 21.49 2.92 -31.30
N LEU A 58 21.19 3.05 -30.00
CA LEU A 58 21.75 4.11 -29.15
C LEU A 58 23.29 4.00 -29.03
N ILE A 59 23.84 2.79 -28.90
CA ILE A 59 25.30 2.59 -28.90
C ILE A 59 25.90 3.05 -30.23
N LEU A 60 25.28 2.71 -31.36
CA LEU A 60 25.74 3.14 -32.68
C LEU A 60 25.68 4.66 -32.85
N LEU A 61 24.60 5.32 -32.40
CA LEU A 61 24.48 6.78 -32.41
C LEU A 61 25.59 7.43 -31.57
N LYS A 62 25.83 6.93 -30.36
CA LYS A 62 26.93 7.44 -29.51
C LYS A 62 28.31 7.22 -30.12
N LEU A 63 28.55 6.07 -30.74
CA LEU A 63 29.82 5.80 -31.42
C LEU A 63 30.01 6.67 -32.66
N ARG A 64 28.93 6.96 -33.41
CA ARG A 64 28.96 7.89 -34.55
C ARG A 64 29.25 9.32 -34.09
N ASN A 65 28.51 9.79 -33.09
CA ASN A 65 28.66 11.14 -32.54
C ASN A 65 30.01 11.32 -31.83
N SER A 66 30.65 10.25 -31.36
CA SER A 66 32.02 10.30 -30.81
C SER A 66 33.13 10.43 -31.86
N LYS A 67 32.83 10.14 -33.14
CA LYS A 67 33.79 10.24 -34.25
C LYS A 67 33.69 11.58 -34.99
N THR A 68 32.53 12.21 -34.96
CA THR A 68 32.30 13.56 -35.49
C THR A 68 32.61 14.56 -34.37
N ASP A 69 33.65 15.37 -34.53
CA ASP A 69 34.02 16.40 -33.55
C ASP A 69 32.80 17.26 -33.17
N ALA A 70 32.71 17.60 -31.88
CA ALA A 70 31.57 18.20 -31.19
C ALA A 70 31.09 19.57 -31.72
N GLU A 71 31.64 20.05 -32.83
CA GLU A 71 31.30 21.34 -33.46
C GLU A 71 30.20 21.24 -34.53
N ASN A 72 29.89 20.05 -35.05
CA ASN A 72 28.79 19.83 -36.02
C ASN A 72 27.79 18.79 -35.49
N THR A 73 27.23 19.01 -34.30
CA THR A 73 26.07 18.20 -33.88
C THR A 73 24.83 18.89 -34.46
N ASP A 74 24.37 18.39 -35.60
CA ASP A 74 23.11 18.84 -36.21
C ASP A 74 21.96 18.63 -35.20
N GLU A 75 21.05 19.59 -35.09
CA GLU A 75 19.90 19.54 -34.16
C GLU A 75 19.11 18.21 -34.32
N ASP A 76 19.04 17.70 -35.55
CA ASP A 76 18.40 16.43 -35.92
C ASP A 76 18.99 15.21 -35.19
N ASP A 77 20.30 15.16 -34.98
CA ASP A 77 20.96 14.03 -34.30
C ASP A 77 20.63 14.01 -32.80
N SER A 78 20.42 15.18 -32.21
CA SER A 78 20.00 15.32 -30.81
C SER A 78 18.53 14.93 -30.61
N GLU A 79 17.66 15.22 -31.58
CA GLU A 79 16.26 14.80 -31.59
C GLU A 79 16.12 13.28 -31.77
N LEU A 80 16.93 12.69 -32.64
CA LEU A 80 16.99 11.24 -32.82
C LEU A 80 17.43 10.55 -31.54
N ASP A 81 18.48 11.04 -30.88
CA ASP A 81 18.94 10.52 -29.58
C ASP A 81 17.82 10.57 -28.52
N GLU A 82 17.10 11.68 -28.42
CA GLU A 82 15.99 11.83 -27.48
C GLU A 82 14.81 10.91 -27.82
N SER A 83 14.51 10.72 -29.11
CA SER A 83 13.47 9.79 -29.56
C SER A 83 13.80 8.33 -29.23
N VAL A 84 15.07 7.93 -29.30
CA VAL A 84 15.51 6.58 -28.94
C VAL A 84 15.49 6.39 -27.43
N ARG A 85 15.92 7.40 -26.67
CA ARG A 85 15.84 7.39 -25.20
C ARG A 85 14.39 7.26 -24.73
N SER A 86 13.46 8.02 -25.31
CA SER A 86 12.04 7.96 -24.93
C SER A 86 11.42 6.58 -25.22
N LYS A 87 11.67 6.00 -26.40
CA LYS A 87 11.24 4.63 -26.74
C LYS A 87 11.84 3.57 -25.81
N LEU A 88 13.11 3.72 -25.39
CA LEU A 88 13.77 2.80 -24.48
C LEU A 88 13.15 2.85 -23.07
N VAL A 89 12.79 4.06 -22.59
CA VAL A 89 12.04 4.25 -21.34
C VAL A 89 10.65 3.64 -21.46
N GLU A 90 9.97 3.83 -22.58
CA GLU A 90 8.64 3.25 -22.83
C GLU A 90 8.66 1.71 -22.80
N LEU A 91 9.60 1.08 -23.51
CA LEU A 91 9.78 -0.38 -23.49
C LEU A 91 10.11 -0.90 -22.09
N ARG A 92 10.91 -0.16 -21.33
CA ARG A 92 11.19 -0.49 -19.93
C ARG A 92 9.93 -0.42 -19.06
N LEU A 93 9.09 0.59 -19.26
CA LEU A 93 7.80 0.69 -18.57
C LEU A 93 6.88 -0.49 -18.91
N TYR A 94 6.83 -0.93 -20.17
CA TYR A 94 6.06 -2.12 -20.55
C TYR A 94 6.57 -3.40 -19.89
N LEU A 95 7.90 -3.57 -19.78
CA LEU A 95 8.47 -4.73 -19.08
C LEU A 95 8.19 -4.70 -17.57
N GLU A 96 8.40 -3.55 -16.93
CA GLU A 96 8.29 -3.44 -15.47
C GLU A 96 6.83 -3.41 -14.99
N ARG A 97 5.96 -2.65 -15.67
CA ARG A 97 4.58 -2.42 -15.24
C ARG A 97 3.56 -3.26 -16.01
N GLY A 98 3.88 -3.70 -17.23
CA GLY A 98 3.01 -4.55 -18.05
C GLY A 98 3.26 -6.04 -17.82
N ALA A 99 4.47 -6.51 -18.14
CA ALA A 99 4.79 -7.93 -18.12
C ALA A 99 4.92 -8.51 -16.69
N ARG A 100 5.69 -7.87 -15.79
CA ARG A 100 5.95 -8.42 -14.44
C ARG A 100 4.69 -8.76 -13.63
N PRO A 101 3.66 -7.89 -13.55
CA PRO A 101 2.46 -8.23 -12.78
C PRO A 101 1.67 -9.41 -13.38
N LEU A 102 1.74 -9.60 -14.69
CA LEU A 102 1.11 -10.75 -15.35
C LEU A 102 1.89 -12.03 -15.08
N GLU A 103 3.22 -11.96 -15.08
CA GLU A 103 4.08 -13.09 -14.71
C GLU A 103 3.87 -13.52 -13.25
N GLU A 104 3.71 -12.57 -12.33
CA GLU A 104 3.42 -12.89 -10.92
C GLU A 104 2.06 -13.60 -10.76
N LYS A 105 1.03 -13.15 -11.49
CA LYS A 105 -0.29 -13.81 -11.50
C LYS A 105 -0.22 -15.20 -12.13
N LEU A 106 0.48 -15.35 -13.25
CA LEU A 106 0.67 -16.64 -13.92
C LEU A 106 1.45 -17.59 -13.02
N ARG A 107 2.55 -17.14 -12.42
CA ARG A 107 3.32 -17.91 -11.44
C ARG A 107 2.44 -18.37 -10.29
N PHE A 108 1.62 -17.48 -9.72
CA PHE A 108 0.68 -17.86 -8.66
C PHE A 108 -0.33 -18.92 -9.14
N SER A 109 -0.85 -18.79 -10.36
CA SER A 109 -1.77 -19.77 -10.93
C SER A 109 -1.10 -21.13 -11.15
N ILE A 110 0.13 -21.15 -11.69
CA ILE A 110 0.93 -22.36 -11.90
C ILE A 110 1.25 -23.01 -10.54
N ASP A 111 1.73 -22.24 -9.57
CA ASP A 111 2.02 -22.74 -8.21
C ASP A 111 0.76 -23.29 -7.54
N ARG A 112 -0.40 -22.68 -7.78
CA ARG A 112 -1.70 -23.19 -7.29
C ARG A 112 -2.05 -24.51 -7.97
N PHE A 113 -1.92 -24.60 -9.29
CA PHE A 113 -2.22 -25.83 -10.03
C PHE A 113 -1.27 -26.97 -9.66
N LEU A 114 0.02 -26.67 -9.47
CA LEU A 114 1.01 -27.64 -9.00
C LEU A 114 0.67 -28.13 -7.59
N ARG A 115 0.34 -27.23 -6.65
CA ARG A 115 -0.10 -27.64 -5.31
C ARG A 115 -1.35 -28.53 -5.36
N THR A 116 -2.33 -28.18 -6.17
CA THR A 116 -3.53 -29.02 -6.32
C THR A 116 -3.25 -30.37 -6.98
N ALA A 117 -2.30 -30.42 -7.91
CA ALA A 117 -1.87 -31.67 -8.53
C ALA A 117 -1.11 -32.55 -7.53
N ASP A 118 -0.18 -31.97 -6.78
CA ASP A 118 0.57 -32.64 -5.72
C ASP A 118 -0.35 -33.18 -4.61
N ASP A 119 -1.34 -32.39 -4.20
CA ASP A 119 -2.32 -32.81 -3.19
C ASP A 119 -3.23 -33.94 -3.73
N ALA A 120 -3.65 -33.87 -5.00
CA ALA A 120 -4.38 -34.96 -5.65
C ALA A 120 -3.53 -36.24 -5.78
N GLU A 121 -2.23 -36.13 -6.06
CA GLU A 121 -1.32 -37.28 -6.06
C GLU A 121 -1.11 -37.85 -4.65
N ARG A 122 -1.01 -37.02 -3.62
CA ARG A 122 -0.95 -37.47 -2.21
C ARG A 122 -2.23 -38.17 -1.80
N GLU A 123 -3.39 -37.65 -2.15
CA GLU A 123 -4.67 -38.31 -1.89
C GLU A 123 -4.79 -39.65 -2.61
N LYS A 124 -4.35 -39.75 -3.87
CA LYS A 124 -4.29 -41.02 -4.60
C LYS A 124 -3.36 -42.03 -3.90
N LYS A 125 -2.15 -41.63 -3.53
CA LYS A 125 -1.20 -42.48 -2.79
C LYS A 125 -1.75 -42.91 -1.43
N ALA A 126 -2.42 -42.02 -0.71
CA ALA A 126 -3.06 -42.33 0.57
C ALA A 126 -4.23 -43.32 0.43
N ARG A 127 -5.04 -43.18 -0.64
CA ARG A 127 -6.10 -44.15 -0.97
C ARG A 127 -5.53 -45.50 -1.37
N GLU A 128 -4.46 -45.54 -2.15
CA GLU A 128 -3.77 -46.77 -2.52
C GLU A 128 -3.13 -47.48 -1.32
N MET A 129 -2.61 -46.73 -0.34
CA MET A 129 -2.09 -47.28 0.92
C MET A 129 -3.22 -47.84 1.80
N ARG A 130 -4.34 -47.11 1.94
CA ARG A 130 -5.53 -47.59 2.67
C ARG A 130 -6.19 -48.81 2.00
N ALA A 131 -6.09 -48.95 0.68
CA ALA A 131 -6.60 -50.11 -0.05
C ALA A 131 -5.66 -51.34 0.04
N LYS A 132 -4.45 -51.20 0.58
CA LYS A 132 -3.47 -52.28 0.75
C LYS A 132 -3.36 -52.81 2.20
N GLU A 133 -4.10 -52.24 3.15
CA GLU A 133 -4.28 -52.81 4.49
C GLU A 133 -5.54 -53.69 4.51
N PRO A 134 -5.42 -55.03 4.62
CA PRO A 134 -6.57 -55.89 4.90
C PRO A 134 -6.86 -55.90 6.41
N GLU A 135 -8.15 -55.80 6.73
CA GLU A 135 -8.86 -56.15 7.97
C GLU A 135 -8.03 -56.53 9.22
N SER A 136 -8.19 -55.73 10.28
CA SER A 136 -8.35 -56.27 11.63
C SER A 136 -9.61 -55.66 12.24
N GLU A 137 -10.68 -56.46 12.29
CA GLU A 137 -11.88 -56.18 13.08
C GLU A 137 -11.55 -56.28 14.58
N GLU A 138 -11.94 -55.27 15.37
CA GLU A 138 -12.60 -55.43 16.68
C GLU A 138 -13.05 -54.06 17.23
N ASP A 139 -14.37 -53.87 17.13
CA ASP A 139 -15.35 -53.34 18.08
C ASP A 139 -15.23 -51.96 18.80
N ASP A 140 -16.38 -51.28 18.69
CA ASP A 140 -17.07 -50.39 19.64
C ASP A 140 -16.94 -48.84 19.58
N SER A 141 -18.13 -48.23 19.68
CA SER A 141 -18.47 -46.86 20.11
C SER A 141 -18.66 -45.74 19.06
N ASP A 142 -19.93 -45.56 18.65
CA ASP A 142 -20.68 -44.30 18.40
C ASP A 142 -19.93 -43.05 17.91
N ASP A 143 -20.16 -42.64 16.65
CA ASP A 143 -20.63 -41.28 16.32
C ASP A 143 -21.14 -41.17 14.86
N GLU A 144 -22.16 -40.35 14.63
CA GLU A 144 -22.97 -40.28 13.40
C GLU A 144 -22.19 -39.96 12.10
N GLU A 145 -22.20 -40.91 11.15
CA GLU A 145 -21.76 -40.71 9.77
C GLU A 145 -22.80 -39.93 8.95
N THR A 146 -22.62 -38.61 8.88
CA THR A 146 -23.23 -37.80 7.83
C THR A 146 -22.47 -38.00 6.51
N SER A 147 -23.08 -38.78 5.62
CA SER A 147 -22.65 -38.99 4.24
C SER A 147 -22.46 -37.66 3.46
N HIS A 148 -21.22 -37.18 3.36
CA HIS A 148 -20.86 -36.10 2.44
C HIS A 148 -20.60 -36.65 1.03
N LYS A 149 -21.64 -36.64 0.20
CA LYS A 149 -21.52 -36.74 -1.27
C LYS A 149 -20.79 -35.50 -1.84
N PRO A 150 -19.91 -35.64 -2.84
CA PRO A 150 -19.30 -34.51 -3.54
C PRO A 150 -20.33 -33.92 -4.52
N GLY A 151 -21.05 -32.89 -4.08
CA GLY A 151 -22.00 -32.13 -4.90
C GLY A 151 -21.43 -30.78 -5.34
N ASP A 152 -21.14 -30.69 -6.64
CA ASP A 152 -21.44 -29.56 -7.52
C ASP A 152 -21.07 -28.13 -7.04
N LEU A 153 -19.90 -27.66 -7.50
CA LEU A 153 -19.45 -26.26 -7.36
C LEU A 153 -20.18 -25.37 -8.36
N SER A 154 -21.44 -25.01 -8.09
CA SER A 154 -22.11 -23.91 -8.79
C SER A 154 -21.84 -22.59 -8.09
N ALA A 155 -21.08 -21.73 -8.79
CA ALA A 155 -20.90 -20.32 -8.44
C ALA A 155 -22.17 -19.53 -8.78
N ALA A 156 -23.15 -19.54 -7.88
CA ALA A 156 -24.32 -18.66 -7.94
C ALA A 156 -24.39 -17.75 -6.70
N PRO A 157 -24.69 -16.45 -6.85
CA PRO A 157 -24.82 -15.55 -5.69
C PRO A 157 -26.06 -15.91 -4.87
N LYS A 158 -25.90 -16.04 -3.56
CA LYS A 158 -27.00 -16.29 -2.61
C LYS A 158 -27.80 -15.01 -2.40
N PHE A 159 -28.99 -14.91 -3.02
CA PHE A 159 -29.92 -13.77 -2.89
C PHE A 159 -30.60 -13.63 -1.52
N GLY A 160 -30.43 -14.60 -0.62
CA GLY A 160 -31.05 -14.59 0.73
C GLY A 160 -30.43 -13.64 1.76
N LYS A 161 -29.50 -12.75 1.36
CA LYS A 161 -28.89 -11.74 2.25
C LYS A 161 -29.22 -10.30 1.85
N LEU A 162 -30.16 -10.11 0.92
CA LEU A 162 -30.55 -8.81 0.39
C LEU A 162 -31.87 -8.27 0.96
N VAL A 163 -32.38 -8.85 2.04
CA VAL A 163 -33.56 -8.33 2.75
C VAL A 163 -33.13 -7.90 4.15
N ASP A 164 -33.10 -6.59 4.36
CA ASP A 164 -32.93 -5.96 5.66
C ASP A 164 -34.17 -6.23 6.53
N ASP A 165 -34.03 -7.05 7.56
CA ASP A 165 -35.06 -7.34 8.56
C ASP A 165 -35.26 -6.17 9.57
N VAL A 166 -35.45 -4.95 9.08
CA VAL A 166 -35.60 -3.75 9.94
C VAL A 166 -36.94 -3.03 9.80
N ALA A 167 -37.82 -3.44 8.88
CA ALA A 167 -39.10 -2.76 8.70
C ALA A 167 -40.29 -3.72 8.50
N ALA A 168 -40.65 -4.48 9.55
CA ALA A 168 -42.04 -4.88 9.84
C ALA A 168 -42.09 -5.89 11.02
N ARG A 169 -41.96 -5.41 12.26
CA ARG A 169 -42.54 -6.12 13.41
C ARG A 169 -43.92 -5.56 13.68
N ALA A 170 -44.92 -6.13 13.01
CA ALA A 170 -46.29 -6.08 13.50
C ALA A 170 -46.40 -6.99 14.73
N ALA A 171 -47.03 -6.50 15.79
CA ALA A 171 -47.24 -7.21 17.04
C ALA A 171 -48.03 -8.50 16.80
N LYS A 172 -47.36 -9.66 16.89
CA LYS A 172 -48.02 -10.95 17.10
C LYS A 172 -48.32 -11.08 18.60
N GLY A 173 -49.60 -11.00 18.96
CA GLY A 173 -50.11 -11.54 20.22
C GLY A 173 -49.99 -13.07 20.16
N ASP A 174 -49.28 -13.64 21.13
CA ASP A 174 -49.06 -15.07 21.27
C ASP A 174 -50.11 -15.62 22.24
N GLU A 175 -51.10 -16.35 21.72
CA GLU A 175 -52.00 -17.20 22.51
C GLU A 175 -51.20 -18.42 23.00
N GLY A 176 -50.50 -18.25 24.12
CA GLY A 176 -49.88 -19.35 24.86
C GLY A 176 -50.84 -19.92 25.90
N ALA A 177 -50.86 -21.26 26.01
CA ALA A 177 -51.74 -22.04 26.90
C ALA A 177 -51.92 -21.43 28.31
N ALA A 178 -53.19 -21.33 28.72
CA ALA A 178 -53.61 -20.77 30.00
C ALA A 178 -53.01 -21.56 31.18
N GLY A 179 -52.24 -20.89 32.04
CA GLY A 179 -51.89 -21.41 33.37
C GLY A 179 -50.48 -21.11 33.88
N VAL A 180 -49.52 -20.73 33.03
CA VAL A 180 -48.15 -20.43 33.47
C VAL A 180 -47.91 -18.92 33.48
N TYR A 181 -47.80 -18.33 34.68
CA TYR A 181 -47.50 -16.91 34.85
C TYR A 181 -46.14 -16.58 34.23
N ARG A 182 -46.15 -15.76 33.16
CA ARG A 182 -44.95 -15.17 32.56
C ARG A 182 -44.76 -13.76 33.11
N PRO A 183 -43.68 -13.51 33.87
CA PRO A 183 -43.36 -12.16 34.32
C PRO A 183 -43.21 -11.19 33.13
N PRO A 184 -43.70 -9.94 33.25
CA PRO A 184 -43.61 -8.96 32.19
C PRO A 184 -42.14 -8.62 31.89
N LYS A 185 -41.76 -8.71 30.62
CA LYS A 185 -40.45 -8.25 30.15
C LYS A 185 -40.45 -6.72 30.16
N ARG A 186 -39.78 -6.11 31.14
CA ARG A 186 -39.56 -4.66 31.20
C ARG A 186 -38.45 -4.29 30.21
N ASP A 187 -38.72 -3.31 29.35
CA ASP A 187 -37.68 -2.69 28.55
C ASP A 187 -36.63 -2.04 29.47
N LYS A 188 -35.36 -2.11 29.05
CA LYS A 188 -34.24 -1.57 29.85
C LYS A 188 -34.41 -0.06 29.93
N GLN A 189 -34.71 0.45 31.12
CA GLN A 189 -34.65 1.88 31.39
C GLN A 189 -33.21 2.35 31.23
N VAL A 190 -32.97 3.25 30.28
CA VAL A 190 -31.70 3.95 30.14
C VAL A 190 -31.63 4.94 31.29
N MET A 191 -30.77 4.68 32.27
CA MET A 191 -30.46 5.64 33.32
C MET A 191 -29.67 6.80 32.71
N ASP A 192 -30.05 8.04 33.03
CA ASP A 192 -29.25 9.24 32.76
C ASP A 192 -27.99 9.22 33.65
N GLY A 193 -27.00 8.41 33.27
CA GLY A 193 -25.66 8.50 33.82
C GLY A 193 -25.04 9.86 33.49
N PRO A 194 -23.99 10.30 34.23
CA PRO A 194 -23.38 11.60 34.04
C PRO A 194 -23.10 11.82 32.57
N GLN A 195 -23.75 12.85 32.01
CA GLN A 195 -23.70 13.23 30.60
C GLN A 195 -22.24 13.14 30.17
N ARG A 196 -21.94 12.14 29.33
CA ARG A 196 -20.60 11.92 28.80
C ARG A 196 -20.24 13.20 28.05
N ARG A 197 -19.52 14.12 28.72
CA ARG A 197 -18.84 15.23 28.06
C ARG A 197 -18.26 14.65 26.79
N ASP A 198 -18.61 15.25 25.66
CA ASP A 198 -18.21 14.83 24.32
C ASP A 198 -16.82 14.22 24.43
N ARG A 199 -16.74 12.88 24.34
CA ARG A 199 -15.45 12.21 24.37
C ARG A 199 -14.73 12.81 23.19
N GLU A 200 -13.81 13.74 23.46
CA GLU A 200 -12.94 14.33 22.46
C GLU A 200 -12.36 13.15 21.72
N ARG A 201 -12.92 12.85 20.55
CA ARG A 201 -12.50 11.72 19.75
C ARG A 201 -11.09 12.08 19.38
N ARG A 202 -10.13 11.49 20.10
CA ARG A 202 -8.71 11.70 19.84
C ARG A 202 -8.55 11.57 18.34
N PRO A 203 -8.07 12.61 17.65
CA PRO A 203 -7.94 12.56 16.21
C PRO A 203 -7.13 11.32 15.87
N ASN A 204 -7.58 10.57 14.86
CA ASN A 204 -6.96 9.31 14.48
C ASN A 204 -5.50 9.55 14.08
N LYS A 205 -4.59 9.42 15.05
CA LYS A 205 -3.16 9.61 14.86
C LYS A 205 -2.62 8.42 14.07
N SER A 206 -1.76 8.68 13.10
CA SER A 206 -1.00 7.63 12.40
C SER A 206 0.20 7.27 13.24
N HIS A 207 0.40 5.97 13.50
CA HIS A 207 1.46 5.46 14.35
C HIS A 207 2.85 5.83 13.85
N THR A 208 3.12 5.59 12.57
CA THR A 208 4.41 5.89 11.91
C THR A 208 4.78 7.37 11.94
N MET A 209 3.81 8.28 11.74
CA MET A 209 4.08 9.72 11.87
C MET A 209 4.34 10.11 13.32
N ASP A 210 3.73 9.43 14.28
CA ASP A 210 3.99 9.71 15.69
C ASP A 210 5.40 9.26 16.06
N GLU A 211 5.80 8.06 15.64
CA GLU A 211 7.18 7.56 15.79
C GLU A 211 8.17 8.54 15.19
N PHE A 212 8.02 8.92 13.91
CA PHE A 212 8.87 9.90 13.24
C PHE A 212 8.96 11.24 13.98
N VAL A 213 7.83 11.75 14.47
CA VAL A 213 7.82 12.99 15.26
C VAL A 213 8.58 12.80 16.57
N THR A 214 8.43 11.66 17.24
CA THR A 214 9.05 11.40 18.53
C THR A 214 10.54 11.07 18.46
N SER A 215 10.99 10.35 17.42
CA SER A 215 12.37 9.90 17.28
C SER A 215 13.25 10.86 16.48
N GLU A 216 12.71 11.44 15.40
CA GLU A 216 13.52 12.22 14.45
C GLU A 216 13.31 13.74 14.55
N LEU A 217 12.06 14.19 14.73
CA LEU A 217 11.77 15.64 14.78
C LEU A 217 11.89 16.24 16.18
N SER A 218 11.59 15.46 17.22
CA SER A 218 11.61 15.91 18.60
C SER A 218 13.01 15.77 19.18
N ALA A 219 13.57 16.87 19.68
CA ALA A 219 14.81 16.85 20.45
C ALA A 219 14.62 16.38 21.92
N ALA A 220 13.39 16.01 22.30
CA ALA A 220 13.12 15.49 23.65
C ALA A 220 13.65 14.06 23.80
N PRO A 221 14.34 13.73 24.90
CA PRO A 221 14.84 12.38 25.14
C PRO A 221 13.68 11.39 25.33
N LEU A 222 13.78 10.22 24.70
CA LEU A 222 12.83 9.12 24.87
C LEU A 222 13.26 8.22 26.03
N ALA A 223 12.29 7.85 26.86
CA ALA A 223 12.53 6.94 27.99
C ALA A 223 12.56 5.48 27.49
N GLU A 224 13.75 4.99 27.18
CA GLU A 224 13.94 3.58 26.82
C GLU A 224 13.99 2.68 28.06
N PRO A 225 13.33 1.51 28.02
CA PRO A 225 13.38 0.55 29.11
C PRO A 225 14.75 -0.14 29.21
N SER A 226 15.09 -0.64 30.39
CA SER A 226 16.23 -1.54 30.53
C SER A 226 16.01 -2.82 29.71
N ILE A 227 17.06 -3.29 29.02
CA ILE A 227 17.04 -4.37 28.02
C ILE A 227 16.34 -5.64 28.52
N GLY A 228 16.53 -5.99 29.80
CA GLY A 228 15.93 -7.20 30.38
C GLY A 228 14.44 -7.10 30.71
N THR A 229 13.87 -5.90 30.81
CA THR A 229 12.49 -5.69 31.27
C THR A 229 11.45 -5.92 30.17
N THR A 230 11.88 -5.93 28.90
CA THR A 230 11.02 -6.14 27.74
C THR A 230 10.78 -7.61 27.43
N ILE A 231 11.61 -8.51 27.97
CA ILE A 231 11.56 -9.95 27.68
C ILE A 231 10.45 -10.60 28.51
N VAL A 232 9.58 -11.36 27.86
CA VAL A 232 8.44 -12.06 28.46
C VAL A 232 8.56 -13.57 28.23
N GLN A 233 8.08 -14.36 29.20
CA GLN A 233 8.04 -15.83 29.12
C GLN A 233 9.42 -16.42 28.79
N GLY A 234 10.48 -15.91 29.43
CA GLY A 234 11.84 -16.44 29.27
C GLY A 234 12.40 -16.34 27.85
N GLY A 235 12.02 -15.31 27.08
CA GLY A 235 12.55 -15.09 25.72
C GLY A 235 11.61 -15.51 24.61
N ARG A 236 10.46 -16.14 24.91
CA ARG A 236 9.48 -16.50 23.89
C ARG A 236 8.84 -15.30 23.20
N LYS A 237 8.73 -14.18 23.91
CA LYS A 237 8.13 -12.94 23.40
C LYS A 237 8.88 -11.73 23.96
N MET A 238 8.86 -10.64 23.21
CA MET A 238 9.27 -9.32 23.67
C MET A 238 8.04 -8.41 23.73
N LYS A 239 7.99 -7.45 24.66
CA LYS A 239 6.92 -6.45 24.74
C LYS A 239 7.17 -5.34 23.74
N THR A 240 6.14 -4.95 22.99
CA THR A 240 6.16 -3.73 22.19
C THR A 240 5.91 -2.50 23.03
N ASP A 241 6.22 -1.33 22.48
CA ASP A 241 6.01 -0.04 23.15
C ASP A 241 4.54 0.20 23.50
N ALA A 242 3.60 -0.23 22.65
CA ALA A 242 2.17 -0.13 22.92
C ALA A 242 1.74 -1.03 24.09
N GLN A 243 2.22 -2.29 24.12
CA GLN A 243 1.93 -3.22 25.21
C GLN A 243 2.54 -2.75 26.54
N ARG A 244 3.72 -2.12 26.49
CA ARG A 244 4.39 -1.54 27.67
C ARG A 244 3.58 -0.38 28.24
N LYS A 245 3.04 0.50 27.38
CA LYS A 245 2.15 1.59 27.79
C LYS A 245 0.86 1.06 28.44
N GLU A 246 0.23 0.03 27.85
CA GLU A 246 -0.97 -0.60 28.43
C GLU A 246 -0.70 -1.22 29.82
N GLU A 247 0.46 -1.87 29.99
CA GLU A 247 0.86 -2.43 31.29
C GLU A 247 1.19 -1.33 32.32
N ALA A 248 1.84 -0.25 31.90
CA ALA A 248 2.08 0.92 32.75
C ALA A 248 0.74 1.54 33.19
N GLU A 249 -0.21 1.73 32.27
CA GLU A 249 -1.56 2.23 32.59
C GLU A 249 -2.29 1.30 33.57
N ARG A 250 -2.17 -0.03 33.39
CA ARG A 250 -2.74 -1.00 34.34
C ARG A 250 -2.09 -0.89 35.71
N ARG A 251 -0.77 -0.78 35.76
CA ARG A 251 0.00 -0.65 36.99
C ARG A 251 -0.35 0.65 37.71
N ASP A 252 -0.39 1.76 36.99
CA ASP A 252 -0.78 3.07 37.51
C ASP A 252 -2.19 3.00 38.11
N TYR A 253 -3.14 2.32 37.45
CA TYR A 253 -4.47 2.10 38.01
C TYR A 253 -4.45 1.25 39.29
N GLU A 254 -3.68 0.16 39.31
CA GLU A 254 -3.55 -0.70 40.49
C GLU A 254 -2.90 0.04 41.66
N GLU A 255 -1.93 0.92 41.39
CA GLU A 255 -1.26 1.76 42.39
C GLU A 255 -2.15 2.93 42.87
N MET A 256 -2.91 3.57 41.98
CA MET A 256 -3.82 4.66 42.32
C MET A 256 -5.02 4.18 43.16
N ASN A 257 -5.55 3.00 42.84
CA ASN A 257 -6.74 2.46 43.52
C ASN A 257 -6.41 1.39 44.57
N PHE A 258 -5.13 1.01 44.70
CA PHE A 258 -4.64 -0.04 45.60
C PHE A 258 -5.38 -1.38 45.48
N THR A 259 -5.97 -1.66 44.31
CA THR A 259 -6.71 -2.89 44.01
C THR A 259 -6.13 -3.57 42.79
N ARG A 260 -5.82 -4.87 42.89
CA ARG A 260 -5.34 -5.66 41.74
C ARG A 260 -6.47 -5.95 40.77
N LEU A 261 -6.24 -5.70 39.47
CA LEU A 261 -7.20 -6.16 38.47
C LEU A 261 -7.14 -7.69 38.34
N PRO A 262 -8.30 -8.34 38.11
CA PRO A 262 -8.30 -9.76 37.77
C PRO A 262 -7.49 -10.01 36.48
N LYS A 263 -7.02 -11.25 36.32
CA LYS A 263 -6.40 -11.68 35.07
C LYS A 263 -7.42 -11.55 33.92
N GLU A 264 -6.93 -11.29 32.70
CA GLU A 264 -7.78 -11.15 31.51
C GLU A 264 -8.81 -12.28 31.43
N SER A 265 -10.09 -11.93 31.23
CA SER A 265 -11.16 -12.92 31.10
C SER A 265 -10.96 -13.80 29.87
N LYS A 266 -11.55 -15.00 29.85
CA LYS A 266 -11.57 -15.86 28.66
C LYS A 266 -12.15 -15.12 27.45
N LYS A 267 -13.13 -14.25 27.68
CA LYS A 267 -13.72 -13.40 26.64
C LYS A 267 -12.72 -12.39 26.10
N ASP A 268 -12.00 -11.70 26.98
CA ASP A 268 -11.04 -10.66 26.61
C ASP A 268 -9.83 -11.26 25.88
N ARG A 269 -9.36 -12.42 26.36
CA ARG A 269 -8.29 -13.18 25.69
C ARG A 269 -8.70 -13.64 24.30
N ALA A 270 -9.93 -14.15 24.14
CA ALA A 270 -10.45 -14.53 22.82
C ALA A 270 -10.60 -13.32 21.89
N GLN A 271 -11.01 -12.16 22.42
CA GLN A 271 -11.09 -10.92 21.65
C GLN A 271 -9.71 -10.43 21.22
N LYS A 272 -8.72 -10.45 22.11
CA LYS A 272 -7.31 -10.09 21.83
C LYS A 272 -6.70 -11.02 20.79
N ALA A 273 -6.94 -12.34 20.89
CA ALA A 273 -6.50 -13.32 19.90
C ALA A 273 -7.17 -13.13 18.53
N LYS A 274 -8.47 -12.80 18.51
CA LYS A 274 -9.18 -12.46 17.26
C LYS A 274 -8.65 -11.17 16.65
N GLN A 275 -8.32 -10.18 17.46
CA GLN A 275 -7.77 -8.92 16.98
C GLN A 275 -6.36 -9.11 16.43
N SER A 276 -5.50 -9.89 17.10
CA SER A 276 -4.17 -10.22 16.59
C SER A 276 -4.23 -11.10 15.33
N GLY A 277 -5.18 -12.05 15.25
CA GLY A 277 -5.33 -12.93 14.07
C GLY A 277 -5.98 -12.26 12.85
N ARG A 278 -6.78 -11.21 13.04
CA ARG A 278 -7.37 -10.41 11.95
C ARG A 278 -6.49 -9.24 11.53
N SER A 279 -5.59 -8.82 12.40
CA SER A 279 -4.68 -7.73 12.14
C SER A 279 -3.48 -8.27 11.38
N SER A 280 -3.13 -7.65 10.24
CA SER A 280 -1.86 -7.91 9.55
C SER A 280 -0.66 -7.28 10.29
N ARG A 281 -0.71 -7.27 11.63
CA ARG A 281 0.36 -6.76 12.49
C ARG A 281 1.27 -7.92 12.82
N MET A 282 2.54 -7.78 12.48
CA MET A 282 3.57 -8.73 12.87
C MET A 282 4.43 -8.11 13.96
N GLN A 283 4.78 -8.90 14.96
CA GLN A 283 5.68 -8.47 16.04
C GLN A 283 7.02 -9.17 15.83
N PHE A 284 8.08 -8.40 15.68
CA PHE A 284 9.43 -8.93 15.49
C PHE A 284 10.44 -8.08 16.26
N GLY A 285 11.30 -8.73 17.05
CA GLY A 285 12.36 -8.05 17.80
C GLY A 285 11.88 -7.07 18.88
N GLY A 286 10.60 -7.08 19.27
CA GLY A 286 10.02 -6.08 20.17
C GLY A 286 9.43 -4.87 19.45
N GLU A 287 9.58 -4.78 18.13
CA GLU A 287 8.98 -3.75 17.29
C GLU A 287 7.69 -4.26 16.63
N GLU A 288 6.78 -3.32 16.31
CA GLU A 288 5.54 -3.61 15.58
C GLU A 288 5.71 -3.32 14.09
N TRP A 289 5.54 -4.36 13.28
CA TRP A 289 5.51 -4.26 11.83
C TRP A 289 4.07 -4.19 11.37
N HIS A 290 3.71 -3.05 10.77
CA HIS A 290 2.38 -2.82 10.22
C HIS A 290 2.35 -3.07 8.70
N ASP A 291 1.20 -3.54 8.22
CA ASP A 291 0.92 -3.57 6.79
C ASP A 291 0.78 -2.14 6.23
N LEU A 292 1.37 -1.93 5.05
CA LEU A 292 1.46 -0.63 4.38
C LEU A 292 0.10 -0.17 3.82
N GLY A 293 -0.86 -1.07 3.63
CA GLY A 293 -2.14 -0.76 2.98
C GLY A 293 -2.97 0.33 3.68
N GLU A 294 -3.31 0.15 4.96
CA GLU A 294 -4.18 1.10 5.67
C GLU A 294 -3.41 2.27 6.30
N GLY A 295 -2.16 2.04 6.69
CA GLY A 295 -1.29 3.04 7.31
C GLY A 295 -0.96 4.19 6.35
N VAL A 296 -0.54 3.86 5.12
CA VAL A 296 -0.10 4.85 4.13
C VAL A 296 -1.24 5.74 3.66
N ASN A 297 -2.42 5.16 3.41
CA ASN A 297 -3.61 5.93 3.06
C ASN A 297 -4.02 6.94 4.16
N ARG A 298 -3.76 6.62 5.43
CA ARG A 298 -4.00 7.54 6.54
C ARG A 298 -2.98 8.66 6.57
N ILE A 299 -1.70 8.34 6.34
CA ILE A 299 -0.64 9.34 6.23
C ILE A 299 -1.01 10.33 5.14
N ASP A 300 -1.35 9.85 3.93
CA ASP A 300 -1.77 10.71 2.82
C ASP A 300 -2.97 11.60 3.19
N ARG A 301 -3.99 11.08 3.88
CA ARG A 301 -5.11 11.91 4.37
C ARG A 301 -4.72 12.96 5.42
N LEU A 302 -3.73 12.66 6.27
CA LEU A 302 -3.27 13.58 7.32
C LEU A 302 -2.28 14.62 6.79
N THR A 303 -1.45 14.24 5.81
CA THR A 303 -0.45 15.11 5.17
C THR A 303 -1.04 15.92 4.04
N ARG A 304 -2.13 15.45 3.39
CA ARG A 304 -2.93 16.27 2.51
C ARG A 304 -3.34 17.51 3.28
N ARG A 305 -2.84 18.65 2.79
CA ARG A 305 -3.14 19.98 3.30
C ARG A 305 -4.63 20.02 3.62
N LYS A 306 -4.98 20.36 4.86
CA LYS A 306 -6.34 20.74 5.24
C LYS A 306 -6.78 21.87 4.32
N GLU A 307 -7.37 21.53 3.19
CA GLU A 307 -8.18 22.44 2.42
C GLU A 307 -9.33 22.77 3.35
N SER A 308 -9.17 23.88 4.07
CA SER A 308 -10.28 24.49 4.79
C SER A 308 -11.44 24.49 3.79
N ARG A 309 -12.53 23.85 4.20
CA ARG A 309 -13.66 23.41 3.37
C ARG A 309 -14.47 24.61 2.85
N GLY A 310 -13.80 25.51 2.15
CA GLY A 310 -14.27 26.82 1.76
C GLY A 310 -13.20 27.49 0.91
N GLY A 311 -13.21 27.22 -0.39
CA GLY A 311 -12.43 27.91 -1.42
C GLY A 311 -12.89 29.35 -1.62
N GLY A 312 -12.92 30.14 -0.54
CA GLY A 312 -13.31 31.54 -0.53
C GLY A 312 -12.13 32.48 -0.33
N VAL A 313 -12.39 33.78 -0.46
CA VAL A 313 -11.42 34.89 -0.27
C VAL A 313 -10.66 34.78 1.07
N ARG A 314 -11.29 34.24 2.12
CA ARG A 314 -10.65 33.97 3.42
C ARG A 314 -9.51 32.95 3.32
N ALA A 315 -9.69 31.86 2.57
CA ALA A 315 -8.64 30.86 2.36
C ALA A 315 -7.48 31.40 1.52
N LEU A 316 -7.76 32.31 0.56
CA LEU A 316 -6.74 33.03 -0.20
C LEU A 316 -5.99 34.03 0.68
N LEU A 317 -6.69 34.75 1.56
CA LEU A 317 -6.09 35.68 2.52
C LEU A 317 -5.23 34.95 3.56
N GLU A 318 -5.69 33.83 4.09
CA GLU A 318 -4.93 32.95 4.99
C GLU A 318 -3.72 32.34 4.29
N LYS A 319 -3.85 31.91 3.02
CA LYS A 319 -2.72 31.42 2.21
C LYS A 319 -1.70 32.53 1.94
N SER A 320 -2.15 33.76 1.70
CA SER A 320 -1.29 34.94 1.53
C SER A 320 -0.58 35.32 2.84
N ARG A 321 -1.29 35.28 3.98
CA ARG A 321 -0.72 35.54 5.30
C ARG A 321 0.30 34.49 5.72
N LYS A 322 0.01 33.22 5.45
CA LYS A 322 0.92 32.09 5.73
C LYS A 322 2.13 32.03 4.79
N ARG A 323 2.08 32.73 3.64
CA ARG A 323 3.20 32.95 2.71
C ARG A 323 3.91 34.30 2.92
N GLY A 324 3.51 35.07 3.93
CA GLY A 324 3.91 36.46 4.07
C GLY A 324 5.12 36.67 4.96
N ARG A 325 6.18 37.20 4.34
CA ARG A 325 7.22 38.12 4.86
C ARG A 325 8.61 37.58 5.23
N ASP A 326 8.83 36.27 5.22
CA ASP A 326 10.17 35.68 5.39
C ASP A 326 10.68 34.99 4.10
N THR A 327 10.43 35.58 2.94
CA THR A 327 11.19 35.24 1.73
C THR A 327 12.46 36.08 1.72
N THR A 328 13.46 35.65 2.49
CA THR A 328 14.88 36.03 2.35
C THR A 328 15.53 35.34 1.15
N ASP A 329 14.74 35.03 0.11
CA ASP A 329 15.27 34.62 -1.18
C ASP A 329 14.82 35.65 -2.20
N GLY A 330 15.81 36.37 -2.74
CA GLY A 330 15.63 37.47 -3.67
C GLY A 330 14.96 37.02 -4.97
N PRO A 331 14.55 37.97 -5.82
CA PRO A 331 13.81 37.66 -7.03
C PRO A 331 14.70 36.90 -8.00
N ARG A 332 14.62 35.56 -8.00
CA ARG A 332 15.03 34.77 -9.15
C ARG A 332 14.06 35.05 -10.27
N GLY A 333 14.63 35.54 -11.36
CA GLY A 333 13.92 36.13 -12.48
C GLY A 333 12.89 35.19 -13.06
N ASP A 334 11.71 35.76 -13.28
CA ASP A 334 10.99 35.49 -14.51
C ASP A 334 10.57 36.84 -15.07
N GLY A 335 11.03 37.10 -16.29
CA GLY A 335 10.80 38.37 -16.96
C GLY A 335 9.32 38.57 -17.22
N MET A 336 8.89 39.83 -17.21
CA MET A 336 7.65 40.29 -17.82
C MET A 336 6.35 40.17 -17.00
N ALA A 337 6.27 40.84 -15.84
CA ALA A 337 5.08 41.59 -15.41
C ALA A 337 5.37 42.38 -14.11
N PRO A 338 4.98 43.66 -13.99
CA PRO A 338 4.97 44.34 -12.70
C PRO A 338 4.01 43.59 -11.76
N GLY A 339 4.58 42.90 -10.77
CA GLY A 339 3.88 42.05 -9.83
C GLY A 339 2.70 42.79 -9.20
N ILE A 340 1.57 42.10 -9.11
CA ILE A 340 0.32 42.62 -8.54
C ILE A 340 0.52 43.29 -7.16
N GLY A 341 1.51 42.84 -6.38
CA GLY A 341 1.89 43.44 -5.10
C GLY A 341 2.46 44.87 -5.19
N GLU A 342 3.28 45.18 -6.19
CA GLU A 342 3.87 46.53 -6.35
C GLU A 342 2.80 47.56 -6.72
N ARG A 343 1.83 47.16 -7.53
CA ARG A 343 0.73 48.03 -7.96
C ARG A 343 -0.15 48.41 -6.77
N PHE A 344 -0.41 47.46 -5.87
CA PHE A 344 -1.13 47.71 -4.63
C PHE A 344 -0.36 48.65 -3.70
N GLN A 345 0.93 48.42 -3.50
CA GLN A 345 1.77 49.29 -2.66
C GLN A 345 1.89 50.71 -3.22
N LYS A 346 2.02 50.86 -4.55
CA LYS A 346 2.00 52.18 -5.22
C LYS A 346 0.66 52.88 -4.99
N ARG A 347 -0.46 52.15 -5.05
CA ARG A 347 -1.80 52.71 -4.82
C ARG A 347 -2.03 53.12 -3.36
N VAL A 348 -1.56 52.32 -2.40
CA VAL A 348 -1.59 52.67 -0.97
C VAL A 348 -0.74 53.92 -0.71
N LYS A 349 0.48 53.99 -1.26
CA LYS A 349 1.37 55.15 -1.12
C LYS A 349 0.76 56.44 -1.70
N VAL A 350 0.06 56.35 -2.84
CA VAL A 350 -0.65 57.49 -3.43
C VAL A 350 -1.85 57.91 -2.58
N LEU A 351 -2.53 56.94 -1.95
CA LEU A 351 -3.69 57.20 -1.10
C LEU A 351 -3.30 57.80 0.26
N GLU A 352 -2.21 57.32 0.87
CA GLU A 352 -1.60 57.92 2.07
C GLU A 352 -0.98 59.28 1.79
N GLY A 353 -0.42 59.48 0.58
CA GLY A 353 0.23 60.72 0.17
C GLY A 353 -0.71 61.92 0.03
N GLY A 354 -2.03 61.70 0.01
CA GLY A 354 -3.05 62.74 -0.13
C GLY A 354 -2.97 63.52 -1.45
N ARG A 355 -4.03 64.26 -1.79
CA ARG A 355 -3.98 65.18 -2.95
C ARG A 355 -3.13 66.40 -2.58
N ARG A 356 -1.97 66.55 -3.22
CA ARG A 356 -1.02 67.64 -2.95
C ARG A 356 -1.45 69.01 -3.49
N ASP A 357 -2.33 69.04 -4.49
CA ASP A 357 -2.90 70.30 -5.00
C ASP A 357 -4.43 70.27 -4.96
N ARG A 358 -5.01 71.23 -4.23
CA ARG A 358 -6.40 71.65 -4.46
C ARG A 358 -6.32 72.71 -5.56
N GLY A 359 -6.82 72.37 -6.75
CA GLY A 359 -6.73 73.21 -7.94
C GLY A 359 -7.02 74.68 -7.64
N LYS A 360 -6.16 75.57 -8.13
CA LYS A 360 -6.37 77.01 -8.05
C LYS A 360 -7.72 77.34 -8.69
N GLY A 361 -8.68 77.73 -7.86
CA GLY A 361 -9.93 78.28 -8.33
C GLY A 361 -9.68 79.68 -8.86
N ARG A 362 -9.76 79.83 -10.19
CA ARG A 362 -10.41 80.91 -10.95
C ARG A 362 -10.07 80.76 -12.42
#